data_AF-A0A947FWJ6-F1
#
_entry.id   AF-A0A947FWJ6-F1
#
_cell.length_a   1.000
_cell.length_b   1.000
_cell.length_c   1.000
_cell.angle_alpha   90.00
_cell.angle_beta   90.00
_cell.angle_gamma   90.00
#
_symmetry.space_group_name_H-M   'P 1'
#
loop_
_entity.id
_entity.type
_entity.pdbx_description
1 polymer ?
#
loop_
_entity_poly.entity_id
_entity_poly.type
_entity_poly.pdbx_seq_one_letter_code
_entity_poly.pdbx_strand_id
1 'polypeptide(L)'
;PDIVFVQLVLYGMDGRSAPTEEDARAWASHFGMDRRKNQVVLIGDQRFISAATRKLIPGFHLIDQNGILRAMSSNDPKHDRLHSSLLPKLASLVNDD
;
A
#
# COMPACT_ATOMS: atom_id res chain seq x y z
N PRO A 1 -11.65 -3.82 -13.46
CA PRO A 1 -11.73 -4.31 -12.06
C PRO A 1 -12.01 -3.10 -11.18
N ASP A 2 -12.96 -3.22 -10.26
CA ASP A 2 -13.43 -2.05 -9.49
C ASP A 2 -12.43 -1.63 -8.40
N ILE A 3 -11.47 -2.51 -8.10
CA ILE A 3 -10.37 -2.26 -7.16
C ILE A 3 -9.06 -2.77 -7.75
N VAL A 4 -8.03 -1.92 -7.72
CA VAL A 4 -6.62 -2.29 -7.94
C VAL A 4 -5.90 -2.30 -6.60
N PHE A 5 -5.28 -3.43 -6.25
CA PHE A 5 -4.52 -3.54 -5.01
C PHE A 5 -3.03 -3.34 -5.30
N VAL A 6 -2.47 -2.25 -4.77
CA VAL A 6 -1.06 -1.91 -4.93
C VAL A 6 -0.33 -2.16 -3.61
N GLN A 7 0.64 -3.08 -3.62
CA GLN A 7 1.62 -3.17 -2.52
C GLN A 7 2.85 -2.34 -2.88
N LEU A 8 3.10 -1.32 -2.08
CA LEU A 8 4.27 -0.44 -2.23
C LEU A 8 5.35 -0.85 -1.23
N VAL A 9 6.43 -1.44 -1.72
CA VAL A 9 7.60 -1.81 -0.92
C VAL A 9 8.53 -0.60 -0.84
N LEU A 10 8.81 -0.13 0.37
CA LEU A 10 9.59 1.11 0.58
C LEU A 10 10.98 0.87 1.17
N TYR A 11 11.25 -0.33 1.68
CA TYR A 11 12.54 -0.72 2.24
C TYR A 11 12.92 -2.09 1.68
N GLY A 12 14.19 -2.26 1.32
CA GLY A 12 14.76 -3.56 0.99
C GLY A 12 14.77 -4.50 2.20
N MET A 13 15.15 -5.76 1.97
CA MET A 13 15.17 -6.80 3.00
C MET A 13 16.12 -6.50 4.18
N ASP A 14 17.09 -5.61 3.99
CA ASP A 14 17.98 -5.10 5.05
C ASP A 14 17.29 -4.09 6.00
N GLY A 15 16.08 -3.64 5.65
CA GLY A 15 15.29 -2.66 6.38
C GLY A 15 15.87 -1.24 6.36
N ARG A 16 16.85 -0.95 5.50
CA ARG A 16 17.62 0.31 5.48
C ARG A 16 17.72 0.93 4.08
N SER A 17 17.90 0.11 3.06
CA SER A 17 18.12 0.55 1.70
C SER A 17 16.81 0.64 0.92
N ALA A 18 16.83 1.32 -0.22
CA ALA A 18 15.74 1.23 -1.19
C ALA A 18 15.62 -0.22 -1.70
N PRO A 19 14.39 -0.74 -1.90
CA PRO A 19 14.18 -2.05 -2.48
C PRO A 19 14.60 -2.09 -3.94
N THR A 20 15.04 -3.27 -4.37
CA THR A 20 15.40 -3.58 -5.76
C THR A 20 14.21 -4.19 -6.51
N GLU A 21 14.31 -4.28 -7.84
CA GLU A 21 13.31 -5.02 -8.61
C GLU A 21 13.24 -6.51 -8.23
N GLU A 22 14.37 -7.09 -7.82
CA GLU A 22 14.42 -8.47 -7.36
C GLU A 22 13.63 -8.65 -6.06
N ASP A 23 13.74 -7.69 -5.12
CA ASP A 23 12.91 -7.68 -3.91
C ASP A 23 11.42 -7.65 -4.27
N ALA A 24 11.01 -6.84 -5.24
CA ALA A 24 9.62 -6.79 -5.71
C ALA A 24 9.15 -8.12 -6.31
N ARG A 25 9.98 -8.78 -7.12
CA ARG A 25 9.67 -10.09 -7.72
C ARG A 25 9.56 -11.17 -6.65
N ALA A 26 10.51 -11.22 -5.71
CA ALA A 26 10.49 -12.15 -4.59
C ALA A 26 9.26 -11.93 -3.70
N TRP A 27 8.92 -10.67 -3.41
CA TRP A 27 7.73 -10.29 -2.64
C TRP A 27 6.44 -10.72 -3.33
N ALA A 28 6.30 -10.41 -4.62
CA ALA A 28 5.14 -10.80 -5.41
C ALA A 28 4.93 -12.32 -5.42
N SER A 29 6.01 -13.09 -5.60
CA SER A 29 5.98 -14.55 -5.59
C SER A 29 5.60 -15.09 -4.21
N HIS A 30 6.22 -14.57 -3.13
CA HIS A 30 5.97 -15.00 -1.76
C HIS A 30 4.50 -14.84 -1.35
N PHE A 31 3.88 -13.71 -1.72
CA PHE A 31 2.47 -13.43 -1.40
C PHE A 31 1.48 -13.87 -2.50
N GLY A 32 1.96 -14.49 -3.59
CA GLY A 32 1.13 -14.96 -4.69
C GLY A 32 0.39 -13.84 -5.44
N MET A 33 1.00 -12.66 -5.54
CA MET A 33 0.41 -11.48 -6.20
C MET A 33 0.45 -11.53 -7.73
N ASP A 34 1.26 -12.43 -8.28
CA ASP A 34 1.33 -12.77 -9.70
C ASP A 34 0.07 -13.52 -10.21
N ARG A 35 -0.79 -13.98 -9.30
CA ARG A 35 -1.95 -14.82 -9.62
C ARG A 35 -3.19 -14.07 -10.12
N ARG A 36 -3.25 -12.74 -9.96
CA ARG A 36 -4.43 -11.92 -10.31
C ARG A 36 -4.05 -10.67 -11.09
N LYS A 37 -4.87 -10.30 -12.08
CA LYS A 37 -4.61 -9.15 -12.98
C LYS A 37 -4.73 -7.77 -12.32
N ASN A 38 -5.32 -7.66 -11.13
CA ASN A 38 -5.58 -6.39 -10.45
C ASN A 38 -4.68 -6.17 -9.22
N GLN A 39 -3.54 -6.87 -9.16
CA GLN A 39 -2.57 -6.74 -8.10
C GLN A 39 -1.24 -6.26 -8.68
N VAL A 40 -0.68 -5.22 -8.08
CA VAL A 40 0.56 -4.58 -8.54
C VAL A 40 1.52 -4.48 -7.35
N VAL A 41 2.78 -4.81 -7.57
CA VAL A 41 3.86 -4.53 -6.62
C VAL A 41 4.71 -3.41 -7.20
N LEU A 42 4.88 -2.34 -6.43
CA LEU A 42 5.75 -1.21 -6.77
C LEU A 42 6.86 -1.09 -5.72
N ILE A 43 8.00 -0.57 -6.15
CA ILE A 43 9.13 -0.25 -5.27
C ILE A 43 9.30 1.27 -5.17
N GLY A 44 9.58 1.75 -3.96
CA GLY A 44 10.07 3.11 -3.74
C GLY A 44 11.56 3.19 -4.05
N ASP A 45 12.02 4.39 -4.42
CA ASP A 45 13.45 4.68 -4.52
C ASP A 45 13.99 5.34 -3.24
N GLN A 46 15.26 5.75 -3.28
CA GLN A 46 15.96 6.37 -2.16
C GLN A 46 15.24 7.59 -1.55
N ARG A 47 14.40 8.30 -2.32
CA ARG A 47 13.64 9.46 -1.84
C ARG A 47 12.63 9.09 -0.75
N PHE A 48 12.21 7.82 -0.68
CA PHE A 48 11.25 7.33 0.30
C PHE A 48 11.91 6.78 1.58
N ILE A 49 13.24 6.74 1.64
CA ILE A 49 13.96 6.33 2.85
C ILE A 49 14.05 7.51 3.81
N SER A 50 13.10 7.59 4.74
CA SER A 50 13.04 8.67 5.71
C SER A 50 12.31 8.26 6.99
N ALA A 51 12.55 9.00 8.07
CA ALA A 51 11.81 8.83 9.32
C ALA A 51 10.30 9.11 9.14
N ALA A 52 9.92 10.01 8.23
CA ALA A 52 8.52 10.29 7.93
C ALA A 52 7.84 9.05 7.31
N THR A 53 8.46 8.46 6.28
CA THR A 53 7.96 7.24 5.65
C THR A 53 7.87 6.08 6.65
N ARG A 54 8.88 5.92 7.54
CA ARG A 54 8.85 4.85 8.57
C ARG A 54 7.63 4.92 9.48
N LYS A 55 7.12 6.12 9.77
CA LYS A 55 5.89 6.28 10.58
C LYS A 55 4.63 5.87 9.83
N LEU A 56 4.65 5.96 8.50
CA LEU A 56 3.52 5.62 7.64
C LEU A 56 3.44 4.14 7.30
N ILE A 57 4.48 3.35 7.63
CA ILE A 57 4.51 1.91 7.37
C ILE A 57 4.58 1.09 8.66
N PRO A 58 3.94 -0.10 8.70
CA PRO A 58 2.97 -0.60 7.71
C PRO A 58 1.69 0.26 7.68
N GLY A 59 0.99 0.27 6.54
CA GLY A 59 -0.21 1.08 6.36
C GLY A 59 -0.92 0.87 5.02
N PHE A 60 -2.12 1.42 4.91
CA PHE A 60 -2.98 1.37 3.75
C PHE A 60 -3.46 2.78 3.39
N HIS A 61 -3.51 3.06 2.10
CA HIS A 61 -4.11 4.26 1.54
C HIS A 61 -5.24 3.84 0.61
N LEU A 62 -6.43 4.41 0.81
CA LEU A 62 -7.58 4.23 -0.07
C LEU A 62 -7.68 5.45 -0.97
N ILE A 63 -7.44 5.25 -2.26
CA ILE A 63 -7.45 6.31 -3.27
C ILE A 63 -8.59 6.01 -4.24
N ASP A 64 -9.42 7.00 -4.55
CA ASP A 64 -10.50 6.84 -5.53
C ASP A 64 -10.00 6.98 -6.98
N GLN A 65 -10.90 6.76 -7.94
CA GLN A 65 -10.59 6.86 -9.37
C GLN A 65 -10.14 8.25 -9.85
N ASN A 66 -10.41 9.30 -9.08
CA ASN A 66 -9.97 10.67 -9.37
C ASN A 66 -8.60 10.98 -8.73
N GLY A 67 -7.96 9.99 -8.10
CA GLY A 67 -6.68 10.14 -7.42
C GLY A 67 -6.78 10.81 -6.05
N ILE A 68 -7.98 10.88 -5.46
CA ILE A 68 -8.20 11.53 -4.16
C ILE A 68 -8.02 10.51 -3.04
N LEU A 69 -7.19 10.82 -2.03
CA LEU A 69 -7.08 10.03 -0.82
C LEU A 69 -8.36 10.13 0.01
N ARG A 70 -9.07 9.01 0.18
CA ARG A 70 -10.37 8.93 0.87
C ARG A 70 -10.26 8.47 2.31
N ALA A 71 -9.27 7.63 2.60
CA ALA A 71 -8.95 7.16 3.94
C ALA A 71 -7.50 6.67 3.99
N MET A 72 -6.90 6.70 5.19
CA MET A 72 -5.59 6.10 5.43
C MET A 72 -5.52 5.50 6.83
N SER A 73 -4.77 4.40 6.95
CA SER A 73 -4.42 3.76 8.21
C SER A 73 -2.93 3.48 8.17
N SER A 74 -2.22 3.71 9.28
CA SER A 74 -0.78 3.45 9.33
C SER A 74 -0.32 3.15 10.74
N ASN A 75 0.99 2.97 10.91
CA ASN A 75 1.63 2.89 12.21
C ASN A 75 1.66 4.22 13.00
N ASP A 76 1.36 5.36 12.36
CA ASP A 76 1.13 6.63 13.07
C ASP A 76 -0.22 6.57 13.81
N PRO A 77 -0.24 6.72 15.15
CA PRO A 77 -1.47 6.65 15.95
C PRO A 77 -2.45 7.81 15.69
N LYS A 78 -2.03 8.85 14.95
CA LYS A 78 -2.92 9.93 14.51
C LYS A 78 -3.82 9.53 13.34
N HIS A 79 -3.49 8.45 12.63
CA HIS A 79 -4.30 7.96 11.53
C HIS A 79 -5.36 6.97 12.03
N ASP A 80 -6.46 6.90 11.29
CA ASP A 80 -7.58 6.05 11.65
C ASP A 80 -7.21 4.56 11.62
N ARG A 81 -7.93 3.76 12.41
CA ARG A 81 -7.76 2.31 12.40
C ARG A 81 -8.37 1.71 11.13
N LEU A 82 -7.66 0.75 10.55
CA LEU A 82 -8.05 0.00 9.35
C LEU A 82 -9.52 -0.48 9.39
N HIS A 83 -9.92 -1.16 10.46
CA HIS A 83 -11.22 -1.80 10.56
C HIS A 83 -12.39 -0.85 10.80
N SER A 84 -12.15 0.30 11.44
CA SER A 84 -13.22 1.24 11.81
C SER A 84 -13.37 2.41 10.86
N SER A 85 -12.41 2.65 9.96
CA SER A 85 -12.45 3.76 9.00
C SER A 85 -12.29 3.28 7.56
N LEU A 86 -11.15 2.67 7.24
CA LEU A 86 -10.79 2.37 5.85
C LEU A 86 -11.68 1.28 5.23
N LEU A 87 -11.88 0.13 5.90
CA LEU A 87 -12.70 -0.95 5.34
C LEU A 87 -14.16 -0.53 5.11
N PRO A 88 -14.85 0.16 6.05
CA PRO A 88 -16.17 0.73 5.78
C PRO A 88 -16.18 1.70 4.60
N LYS A 89 -15.16 2.58 4.46
CA LYS A 89 -15.07 3.54 3.36
C LYS A 89 -14.85 2.87 2.01
N LEU A 90 -14.07 1.78 1.97
CA LEU A 90 -13.90 0.98 0.77
C LEU A 90 -15.24 0.41 0.32
N ALA A 91 -16.02 -0.15 1.23
CA ALA A 91 -17.35 -0.69 0.91
C ALA A 91 -18.28 0.37 0.32
N SER A 92 -18.28 1.60 0.85
CA SER A 92 -19.12 2.67 0.28
C SER A 92 -18.71 3.06 -1.14
N LEU A 93 -17.41 3.08 -1.45
CA LEU A 93 -16.93 3.49 -2.78
C LEU A 93 -17.16 2.45 -3.87
N VAL A 94 -17.33 1.19 -3.50
CA VAL A 94 -17.52 0.06 -4.44
C VAL A 94 -19.00 -0.24 -4.65
N ASN A 95 -19.87 0.20 -3.74
CA ASN A 95 -21.32 -0.02 -3.80
C ASN A 95 -22.10 1.18 -4.37
N ASP A 96 -21.43 2.28 -4.71
CA ASP A 96 -22.04 3.42 -5.41
C ASP A 96 -22.21 3.07 -6.91
N ASP A 97 -23.12 2.12 -7.20
CA ASP A 97 -23.76 1.86 -8.50
C ASP A 97 -25.21 2.40 -8.50
#